data_AF-A0A081GLB2-F1
#
_entry.id   AF-A0A081GLB2-F1
#
_cell.length_a   1.000
_cell.length_b   1.000
_cell.length_c   1.000
_cell.angle_alpha   90.00
_cell.angle_beta   90.00
_cell.angle_gamma   90.00
#
_symmetry.space_group_name_H-M   'P 1'
#
loop_
_entity.id
_entity.type
_entity.pdbx_description
1 polymer ?
#
loop_
_entity_poly.entity_id
_entity_poly.type
_entity_poly.pdbx_seq_one_letter_code
_entity_poly.pdbx_strand_id
1 'polypeptide(L)'
;MRLPPGGGAATGLALVVMAGLLECSLRARELPGEDFGRWQRALQHCRILSTPSGTGPPRQESCSVLRLDQQLEGLLTVRFLLPGGERPSLDRQLVFAGVLEEDSPGMRCRMSRCVPRWPLRLRVSAVGQTGYGATAAAMELTRAQLATGSCRLEAREVVCEAVGPAGERWRAEASP
;
A
#
# COMPACT_ATOMS: atom_id res chain seq x y z
N MET A 1 51.63 -21.91 -75.33
CA MET A 1 51.85 -20.44 -75.31
C MET A 1 50.51 -19.74 -75.25
N ARG A 2 50.43 -18.67 -74.43
CA ARG A 2 49.36 -17.66 -74.31
C ARG A 2 48.11 -18.05 -73.51
N LEU A 3 48.12 -17.59 -72.25
CA LEU A 3 46.92 -17.10 -71.55
C LEU A 3 46.43 -15.81 -72.24
N PRO A 4 45.14 -15.50 -72.08
CA PRO A 4 44.83 -14.22 -71.43
C PRO A 4 43.76 -14.34 -70.33
N PRO A 5 43.72 -13.36 -69.39
CA PRO A 5 42.79 -13.29 -68.28
C PRO A 5 41.68 -12.23 -68.49
N GLY A 6 40.68 -12.25 -67.61
CA GLY A 6 39.66 -11.20 -67.44
C GLY A 6 38.29 -11.84 -67.21
N GLY A 7 37.52 -11.57 -66.16
CA GLY A 7 37.48 -10.43 -65.24
C GLY A 7 36.00 -10.03 -65.09
N GLY A 8 35.50 -9.98 -63.85
CA GLY A 8 34.15 -9.52 -63.50
C GLY A 8 33.05 -10.57 -63.67
N ALA A 9 31.98 -10.59 -62.89
CA ALA A 9 31.62 -9.83 -61.71
C ALA A 9 30.62 -10.69 -60.93
N ALA A 10 30.70 -10.61 -59.61
CA ALA A 10 29.92 -11.38 -58.68
C ALA A 10 28.41 -11.15 -58.88
N THR A 11 27.71 -12.25 -59.11
CA THR A 11 26.28 -12.37 -59.26
C THR A 11 25.58 -11.90 -57.98
N GLY A 12 24.72 -10.89 -58.11
CA GLY A 12 23.82 -10.46 -57.04
C GLY A 12 22.87 -11.59 -56.66
N LEU A 13 22.97 -12.07 -55.42
CA LEU A 13 21.93 -12.86 -54.79
C LEU A 13 20.91 -11.89 -54.20
N ALA A 14 19.76 -11.78 -54.86
CA ALA A 14 18.59 -11.14 -54.30
C ALA A 14 17.44 -12.15 -54.28
N LEU A 15 16.68 -12.09 -53.19
CA LEU A 15 15.41 -12.77 -52.92
C LEU A 15 15.47 -14.27 -52.62
N VAL A 16 15.27 -14.65 -51.36
CA VAL A 16 13.98 -15.17 -50.84
C VAL A 16 14.10 -15.30 -49.31
N VAL A 17 13.55 -14.34 -48.55
CA VAL A 17 13.07 -14.59 -47.16
C VAL A 17 11.85 -13.68 -46.92
N MET A 18 10.72 -14.05 -47.50
CA MET A 18 9.41 -13.42 -47.23
C MET A 18 8.39 -14.55 -47.03
N ALA A 19 8.37 -15.14 -45.84
CA ALA A 19 7.24 -15.90 -45.28
C ALA A 19 7.67 -16.48 -43.93
N GLY A 20 7.42 -15.76 -42.83
CA GLY A 20 7.78 -16.28 -41.50
C GLY A 20 7.45 -15.40 -40.31
N LEU A 21 6.78 -14.26 -40.50
CA LEU A 21 6.16 -13.54 -39.39
C LEU A 21 4.80 -14.20 -39.12
N LEU A 22 4.85 -15.41 -38.56
CA LEU A 22 3.76 -15.93 -37.75
C LEU A 22 3.62 -14.95 -36.57
N GLU A 23 2.66 -14.06 -36.72
CA GLU A 23 2.15 -13.18 -35.69
C GLU A 23 1.63 -14.05 -34.55
N CYS A 24 2.54 -14.42 -33.63
CA CYS A 24 2.19 -14.68 -32.26
C CYS A 24 1.66 -13.37 -31.67
N SER A 25 0.42 -13.01 -32.02
CA SER A 25 -0.40 -12.17 -31.17
C SER A 25 -0.62 -12.97 -29.88
N LEU A 26 0.36 -12.87 -28.97
CA LEU A 26 0.21 -13.11 -27.55
C LEU A 26 -0.93 -12.20 -27.09
N ARG A 27 -2.17 -12.69 -27.23
CA ARG A 27 -3.26 -12.24 -26.38
C ARG A 27 -2.86 -12.68 -24.99
N ALA A 28 -2.20 -11.78 -24.27
CA ALA A 28 -2.16 -11.82 -22.83
C ALA A 28 -3.62 -11.92 -22.38
N ARG A 29 -4.06 -13.13 -22.04
CA ARG A 29 -5.30 -13.30 -21.29
C ARG A 29 -5.07 -12.53 -20.00
N GLU A 30 -5.83 -11.46 -19.82
CA GLU A 30 -5.95 -10.82 -18.50
C GLU A 30 -6.37 -11.94 -17.55
N LEU A 31 -5.41 -12.44 -16.76
CA LEU A 31 -5.71 -13.26 -15.59
C LEU A 31 -6.68 -12.43 -14.74
N PRO A 32 -7.74 -13.02 -14.16
CA PRO A 32 -8.65 -12.31 -13.27
C PRO A 32 -7.85 -11.47 -12.29
N GLY A 33 -7.91 -10.15 -12.47
CA GLY A 33 -6.98 -9.22 -11.85
C GLY A 33 -7.26 -9.10 -10.36
N GLU A 34 -6.45 -9.78 -9.58
CA GLU A 34 -6.12 -9.58 -8.15
C GLU A 34 -7.16 -8.79 -7.33
N ASP A 35 -7.84 -9.46 -6.40
CA ASP A 35 -8.75 -8.89 -5.39
C ASP A 35 -8.06 -8.01 -4.33
N PHE A 36 -6.89 -7.47 -4.68
CA PHE A 36 -5.94 -6.83 -3.78
C PHE A 36 -5.50 -5.48 -4.34
N GLY A 37 -5.03 -4.59 -3.47
CA GLY A 37 -4.54 -3.29 -3.87
C GLY A 37 -4.70 -2.22 -2.80
N ARG A 38 -4.70 -0.96 -3.27
CA ARG A 38 -4.65 0.23 -2.42
C ARG A 38 -5.71 1.25 -2.81
N TRP A 39 -6.23 1.92 -1.80
CA TRP A 39 -7.00 3.14 -1.91
C TRP A 39 -6.41 4.22 -0.99
N GLN A 40 -6.51 5.49 -1.37
CA GLN A 40 -6.07 6.59 -0.52
C GLN A 40 -6.90 7.85 -0.75
N ARG A 41 -6.99 8.69 0.28
CA ARG A 41 -7.71 9.97 0.25
C ARG A 41 -7.06 10.98 1.20
N ALA A 42 -7.03 12.25 0.80
CA ALA A 42 -6.64 13.35 1.66
C ALA A 42 -7.70 13.57 2.77
N LEU A 43 -7.27 14.13 3.90
CA LEU A 43 -8.12 14.40 5.05
C LEU A 43 -8.13 15.90 5.34
N GLN A 44 -9.32 16.45 5.61
CA GLN A 44 -9.48 17.82 6.11
C GLN A 44 -9.23 17.87 7.62
N HIS A 45 -9.71 16.86 8.34
CA HIS A 45 -9.48 16.74 9.78
C HIS A 45 -8.91 15.37 10.08
N CYS A 46 -7.84 15.34 10.87
CA CYS A 46 -7.30 14.12 11.41
C CYS A 46 -6.61 14.37 12.74
N ARG A 47 -6.95 13.57 13.73
CA ARG A 47 -6.36 13.59 15.06
C ARG A 47 -5.97 12.18 15.47
N ILE A 48 -4.73 12.04 15.89
CA ILE A 48 -4.19 10.83 16.50
C ILE A 48 -3.92 11.12 17.96
N LEU A 49 -4.39 10.23 18.83
CA LEU A 49 -4.07 10.19 20.25
C LEU A 49 -3.33 8.90 20.52
N SER A 50 -2.16 8.99 21.15
CA SER A 50 -1.39 7.81 21.56
C SER A 50 -0.90 7.97 22.99
N THR A 51 -1.07 6.92 23.78
CA THR A 51 -0.58 6.85 25.17
C THR A 51 0.43 5.72 25.23
N PRO A 52 1.72 6.00 25.49
CA PRO A 52 2.73 4.96 25.63
C PRO A 52 2.49 4.12 26.89
N SER A 53 3.09 2.93 26.95
CA SER A 53 3.12 2.14 28.18
C SER A 53 3.95 2.88 29.24
N GLY A 54 3.43 3.01 30.47
CA GLY A 54 4.13 3.64 31.60
C GLY A 54 3.74 5.10 31.84
N THR A 55 4.71 5.91 32.29
CA THR A 55 4.48 7.28 32.82
C THR A 55 4.65 8.40 31.78
N GLY A 56 4.75 8.06 30.50
CA GLY A 56 4.84 9.06 29.44
C GLY A 56 3.51 9.81 29.24
N PRO A 57 3.52 11.12 28.96
CA PRO A 57 2.30 11.86 28.68
C PRO A 57 1.67 11.36 27.38
N PRO A 58 0.32 11.48 27.25
CA PRO A 58 -0.35 11.24 25.97
C PRO A 58 0.17 12.21 24.92
N ARG A 59 0.32 11.72 23.69
CA ARG A 59 0.73 12.51 22.52
C ARG A 59 -0.46 12.70 21.59
N GLN A 60 -0.62 13.92 21.12
CA GLN A 60 -1.60 14.27 20.10
C GLN A 60 -0.90 14.74 18.84
N GLU A 61 -1.30 14.21 17.69
CA GLU A 61 -0.70 14.53 16.40
C GLU A 61 -1.78 14.67 15.32
N SER A 62 -1.47 15.44 14.27
CA SER A 62 -2.30 15.57 13.08
C SER A 62 -1.80 14.68 11.96
N CYS A 63 -2.70 14.22 11.10
CA CYS A 63 -2.38 13.49 9.88
C CYS A 63 -3.06 14.12 8.66
N SER A 64 -2.68 13.73 7.44
CA SER A 64 -3.20 14.37 6.22
C SER A 64 -3.74 13.39 5.18
N VAL A 65 -3.41 12.11 5.28
CA VAL A 65 -3.85 11.09 4.32
C VAL A 65 -4.30 9.84 5.05
N LEU A 66 -5.45 9.33 4.64
CA LEU A 66 -5.92 7.99 4.94
C LEU A 66 -5.57 7.07 3.77
N ARG A 67 -4.94 5.94 4.07
CA ARG A 67 -4.66 4.87 3.11
C ARG A 67 -5.24 3.57 3.61
N LEU A 68 -5.91 2.85 2.70
CA LEU A 68 -6.43 1.51 2.92
C LEU A 68 -5.69 0.56 1.98
N ASP A 69 -5.15 -0.52 2.53
CA ASP A 69 -4.50 -1.59 1.78
C ASP A 69 -5.19 -2.92 2.09
N GLN A 70 -5.60 -3.65 1.04
CA GLN A 70 -6.12 -5.01 1.13
C GLN A 70 -5.21 -5.90 0.29
N GLN A 71 -4.36 -6.69 0.96
CA GLN A 71 -3.41 -7.59 0.30
C GLN A 71 -3.90 -9.04 0.27
N LEU A 72 -4.89 -9.34 1.11
CA LEU A 72 -5.50 -10.65 1.28
C LEU A 72 -7.00 -10.44 1.55
N GLU A 73 -7.82 -11.41 1.14
CA GLU A 73 -9.25 -11.37 1.40
C GLU A 73 -9.51 -11.39 2.91
N GLY A 74 -10.48 -10.59 3.36
CA GLY A 74 -10.80 -10.49 4.79
C GLY A 74 -9.79 -9.70 5.62
N LEU A 75 -8.62 -9.30 5.09
CA LEU A 75 -7.63 -8.50 5.81
C LEU A 75 -7.59 -7.07 5.30
N LEU A 76 -7.63 -6.11 6.22
CA LEU A 76 -7.54 -4.69 5.91
C LEU A 76 -6.48 -4.01 6.78
N THR A 77 -5.66 -3.20 6.13
CA THR A 77 -4.73 -2.29 6.79
C THR A 77 -5.24 -0.86 6.63
N VAL A 78 -5.41 -0.16 7.76
CA VAL A 78 -5.81 1.24 7.83
C VAL A 78 -4.61 2.08 8.28
N ARG A 79 -4.17 2.99 7.42
CA ARG A 79 -2.94 3.76 7.63
C ARG A 79 -3.22 5.25 7.59
N PHE A 80 -2.82 5.93 8.64
CA PHE A 80 -2.83 7.38 8.76
C PHE A 80 -1.41 7.88 8.52
N LEU A 81 -1.22 8.75 7.52
CA LEU A 81 0.08 9.33 7.19
C LEU A 81 0.20 10.72 7.81
N LEU A 82 1.25 10.91 8.59
CA LEU A 82 1.57 12.14 9.29
C LEU A 82 2.75 12.83 8.59
N PRO A 83 2.80 14.17 8.61
CA PRO A 83 3.99 14.87 8.15
C PRO A 83 5.23 14.45 8.97
N GLY A 84 6.38 14.36 8.31
CA GLY A 84 7.67 13.95 8.89
C GLY A 84 8.30 14.92 9.90
N GLY A 85 7.57 15.96 10.33
CA GLY A 85 8.08 16.99 11.24
C GLY A 85 9.28 17.72 10.64
N GLU A 86 10.37 17.83 11.41
CA GLU A 86 11.63 18.48 10.97
C GLU A 86 12.35 17.73 9.84
N ARG A 87 12.01 16.46 9.60
CA ARG A 87 12.56 15.66 8.51
C ARG A 87 11.43 15.25 7.56
N PRO A 88 11.02 16.13 6.63
CA PRO A 88 9.92 15.85 5.70
C PRO A 88 10.16 14.63 4.79
N SER A 89 11.40 14.15 4.68
CA SER A 89 11.74 12.91 3.98
C SER A 89 11.39 11.62 4.74
N LEU A 90 11.02 11.71 6.02
CA LEU A 90 10.64 10.59 6.86
C LEU A 90 9.13 10.66 7.16
N ASP A 91 8.31 10.22 6.21
CA ASP A 91 6.87 10.08 6.43
C ASP A 91 6.62 9.19 7.66
N ARG A 92 5.93 9.75 8.65
CA ARG A 92 5.52 9.02 9.85
C ARG A 92 4.14 8.45 9.62
N GLN A 93 3.86 7.31 10.24
CA GLN A 93 2.55 6.68 10.08
C GLN A 93 2.10 5.93 11.32
N LEU A 94 0.78 5.88 11.47
CA LEU A 94 0.08 4.99 12.39
C LEU A 94 -0.76 4.01 11.56
N VAL A 95 -0.60 2.73 11.85
CA VAL A 95 -1.20 1.62 11.11
C VAL A 95 -2.04 0.79 12.06
N PHE A 96 -3.29 0.54 11.70
CA PHE A 96 -4.16 -0.46 12.33
C PHE A 96 -4.35 -1.60 11.32
N ALA A 97 -4.01 -2.81 11.71
CA ALA A 97 -4.19 -4.00 10.87
C ALA A 97 -5.12 -4.99 11.56
N GLY A 98 -6.01 -5.59 10.78
CA GLY A 98 -7.02 -6.48 11.32
C GLY A 98 -7.81 -7.23 10.28
N VAL A 99 -8.77 -8.00 10.77
CA VAL A 99 -9.73 -8.75 9.96
C VAL A 99 -11.00 -7.93 9.79
N LEU A 100 -11.59 -7.96 8.60
CA LEU A 100 -12.93 -7.46 8.36
C LEU A 100 -13.93 -8.27 9.19
N GLU A 101 -14.96 -7.61 9.72
CA GLU A 101 -16.09 -8.32 10.33
C GLU A 101 -16.92 -9.06 9.27
N GLU A 102 -17.67 -10.10 9.66
CA GLU A 102 -18.40 -10.98 8.73
C GLU A 102 -19.32 -10.22 7.75
N ASP A 103 -19.97 -9.15 8.22
CA ASP A 103 -20.88 -8.33 7.39
C ASP A 103 -20.19 -7.14 6.69
N SER A 104 -18.86 -7.05 6.77
CA SER A 104 -18.09 -5.92 6.23
C SER A 104 -17.60 -6.25 4.81
N PRO A 105 -18.09 -5.54 3.77
CA PRO A 105 -17.91 -5.93 2.36
C PRO A 105 -16.50 -5.71 1.79
N GLY A 106 -15.54 -5.25 2.59
CA GLY A 106 -14.15 -5.00 2.19
C GLY A 106 -13.98 -3.99 1.06
N MET A 107 -12.90 -4.11 0.30
CA MET A 107 -12.69 -3.30 -0.89
C MET A 107 -13.01 -4.07 -2.17
N ARG A 108 -13.52 -3.35 -3.18
CA ARG A 108 -13.60 -3.86 -4.55
C ARG A 108 -12.36 -3.44 -5.30
N CYS A 109 -11.56 -4.41 -5.74
CA CYS A 109 -10.28 -4.16 -6.41
C CYS A 109 -10.36 -4.54 -7.89
N ARG A 110 -9.65 -3.77 -8.72
CA ARG A 110 -9.41 -4.09 -10.14
C ARG A 110 -8.03 -3.57 -10.51
N MET A 111 -7.15 -4.45 -10.96
CA MET A 111 -5.77 -4.11 -11.38
C MET A 111 -5.04 -3.30 -10.28
N SER A 112 -5.02 -3.83 -9.05
CA SER A 112 -4.37 -3.23 -7.88
C SER A 112 -4.93 -1.87 -7.41
N ARG A 113 -6.01 -1.38 -8.04
CA ARG A 113 -6.76 -0.19 -7.60
C ARG A 113 -8.00 -0.65 -6.86
N CYS A 114 -8.09 -0.26 -5.59
CA CYS A 114 -9.22 -0.63 -4.75
C CYS A 114 -10.15 0.56 -4.52
N VAL A 115 -11.44 0.26 -4.38
CA VAL A 115 -12.46 1.20 -3.94
C VAL A 115 -13.15 0.61 -2.70
N PRO A 116 -13.14 1.30 -1.55
CA PRO A 116 -13.83 0.85 -0.35
C PRO A 116 -15.34 0.70 -0.59
N ARG A 117 -15.92 -0.39 -0.07
CA ARG A 117 -17.37 -0.56 -0.01
C ARG A 117 -17.84 -0.15 1.38
N TRP A 118 -18.28 1.09 1.52
CA TRP A 118 -18.73 1.60 2.82
C TRP A 118 -20.05 0.95 3.28
N PRO A 119 -20.28 0.85 4.60
CA PRO A 119 -19.33 1.05 5.69
C PRO A 119 -18.36 -0.15 5.83
N LEU A 120 -17.15 0.10 6.33
CA LEU A 120 -16.21 -0.95 6.69
C LEU A 120 -16.06 -1.03 8.20
N ARG A 121 -16.09 -2.25 8.73
CA ARG A 121 -15.74 -2.57 10.11
C ARG A 121 -14.63 -3.60 10.13
N LEU A 122 -13.68 -3.42 11.03
CA LEU A 122 -12.58 -4.35 11.24
C LEU A 122 -12.26 -4.52 12.72
N ARG A 123 -11.87 -5.74 13.09
CA ARG A 123 -11.29 -6.06 14.39
C ARG A 123 -9.78 -5.96 14.31
N VAL A 124 -9.21 -5.02 15.06
CA VAL A 124 -7.77 -4.76 15.09
C VAL A 124 -7.08 -5.86 15.89
N SER A 125 -6.02 -6.42 15.32
CA SER A 125 -5.14 -7.40 15.97
C SER A 125 -3.69 -6.92 16.09
N ALA A 126 -3.32 -5.87 15.35
CA ALA A 126 -2.00 -5.27 15.42
C ALA A 126 -2.03 -3.77 15.14
N VAL A 127 -1.13 -3.04 15.80
CA VAL A 127 -0.83 -1.64 15.53
C VAL A 127 0.63 -1.50 15.15
N GLY A 128 0.91 -0.73 14.10
CA GLY A 128 2.27 -0.42 13.66
C GLY A 128 2.52 1.08 13.64
N GLN A 129 3.71 1.49 14.07
CA GLN A 129 4.12 2.90 14.01
C GLN A 129 5.52 3.02 13.41
N THR A 130 5.76 4.03 12.57
CA THR A 130 7.11 4.40 12.10
C THR A 130 7.49 5.80 12.53
N GLY A 131 8.78 5.99 12.86
CA GLY A 131 9.32 7.27 13.30
C GLY A 131 9.20 7.55 14.80
N TYR A 132 8.97 6.52 15.62
CA TYR A 132 8.88 6.66 17.09
C TYR A 132 10.08 5.98 17.77
N GLY A 133 11.19 6.71 17.90
CA GLY A 133 12.32 6.35 18.76
C GLY A 133 12.64 7.51 19.70
N ALA A 134 13.04 7.22 20.94
CA ALA A 134 13.39 8.24 21.94
C ALA A 134 14.72 8.97 21.67
N THR A 135 15.45 8.58 20.63
CA THR A 135 16.76 9.17 20.27
C THR A 135 16.89 9.35 18.76
N ALA A 136 17.58 10.43 18.36
CA ALA A 136 17.81 10.83 16.97
C ALA A 136 18.62 9.83 16.12
N ALA A 137 19.06 8.72 16.72
CA ALA A 137 19.89 7.67 16.11
C ALA A 137 19.13 6.37 15.79
N ALA A 138 17.86 6.25 16.19
CA ALA A 138 17.07 5.07 15.86
C ALA A 138 16.17 5.39 14.65
N MET A 139 16.69 5.11 13.45
CA MET A 139 15.82 4.87 12.28
C MET A 139 15.03 3.60 12.56
N GLU A 140 13.98 3.70 13.37
CA GLU A 140 13.23 2.54 13.80
C GLU A 140 12.36 2.02 12.65
N LEU A 141 12.67 0.80 12.23
CA LEU A 141 11.78 -0.08 11.48
C LEU A 141 10.38 -0.02 12.09
N THR A 142 9.34 -0.16 11.26
CA THR A 142 7.95 -0.27 11.72
C THR A 142 7.87 -1.31 12.85
N ARG A 143 7.69 -0.86 14.10
CA ARG A 143 7.38 -1.79 15.19
C ARG A 143 5.89 -2.07 15.10
N ALA A 144 5.55 -3.21 14.49
CA ALA A 144 4.23 -3.78 14.63
C ALA A 144 4.16 -4.49 15.98
N GLN A 145 3.13 -4.18 16.76
CA GLN A 145 2.85 -4.83 18.03
C GLN A 145 1.43 -5.36 18.06
N LEU A 146 1.24 -6.43 18.83
CA LEU A 146 -0.08 -6.98 19.08
C LEU A 146 -0.93 -5.93 19.79
N ALA A 147 -2.19 -5.82 19.38
CA ALA A 147 -3.15 -4.92 19.99
C ALA A 147 -4.56 -5.47 19.78
N THR A 148 -5.48 -5.15 20.67
CA THR A 148 -6.90 -5.47 20.50
C THR A 148 -7.69 -4.19 20.33
N GLY A 149 -8.56 -4.14 19.34
CA GLY A 149 -9.34 -2.93 19.06
C GLY A 149 -10.30 -3.09 17.89
N SER A 150 -10.74 -1.95 17.37
CA SER A 150 -11.62 -1.91 16.21
C SER A 150 -11.38 -0.65 15.36
N CYS A 151 -11.77 -0.72 14.10
CA CYS A 151 -12.02 0.49 13.32
C CYS A 151 -13.41 0.45 12.71
N ARG A 152 -14.07 1.61 12.73
CA ARG A 152 -15.26 1.92 11.95
C ARG A 152 -14.89 2.95 10.91
N LEU A 153 -15.04 2.58 9.64
CA LEU A 153 -14.75 3.44 8.52
C LEU A 153 -16.02 3.69 7.72
N GLU A 154 -16.42 4.95 7.70
CA GLU A 154 -17.54 5.44 6.92
C GLU A 154 -17.04 6.39 5.83
N ALA A 155 -17.92 6.73 4.89
CA ALA A 155 -17.56 7.63 3.80
C ALA A 155 -17.08 9.01 4.30
N ARG A 156 -17.61 9.48 5.45
CA ARG A 156 -17.37 10.83 6.00
C ARG A 156 -16.61 10.85 7.32
N GLU A 157 -16.51 9.72 8.01
CA GLU A 157 -15.88 9.63 9.33
C GLU A 157 -15.12 8.31 9.43
N VAL A 158 -13.93 8.36 10.00
CA VAL A 158 -13.13 7.18 10.31
C VAL A 158 -12.68 7.26 11.75
N VAL A 159 -12.96 6.21 12.51
CA VAL A 159 -12.52 6.07 13.90
C VAL A 159 -11.85 4.71 14.05
N CYS A 160 -10.62 4.72 14.56
CA CYS A 160 -9.86 3.54 14.93
C CYS A 160 -9.43 3.67 16.39
N GLU A 161 -9.53 2.59 17.14
CA GLU A 161 -9.00 2.50 18.50
C GLU A 161 -8.44 1.12 18.78
N ALA A 162 -7.35 1.06 19.56
CA ALA A 162 -6.74 -0.19 19.97
C ALA A 162 -5.96 -0.03 21.28
N VAL A 163 -5.78 -1.14 21.98
CA VAL A 163 -5.03 -1.23 23.24
C VAL A 163 -4.01 -2.35 23.14
N GLY A 164 -2.77 -2.05 23.55
CA GLY A 164 -1.65 -2.98 23.57
C GLY A 164 -1.62 -3.82 24.86
N PRO A 165 -0.85 -4.92 24.88
CA PRO A 165 -0.75 -5.79 26.05
C PRO A 165 -0.11 -5.10 27.27
N ALA A 166 0.71 -4.06 27.08
CA ALA A 166 1.31 -3.29 28.17
C ALA A 166 0.49 -2.03 28.54
N GLY A 167 -0.74 -1.93 28.05
CA GLY A 167 -1.68 -0.84 28.35
C GLY A 167 -1.50 0.39 27.47
N GLU A 168 -0.67 0.32 26.43
CA GLU A 168 -0.58 1.36 25.40
C GLU A 168 -1.94 1.56 24.73
N ARG A 169 -2.25 2.79 24.33
CA ARG A 169 -3.50 3.09 23.66
C ARG A 169 -3.24 3.89 22.40
N TRP A 170 -3.96 3.57 21.33
CA TRP A 170 -4.00 4.36 20.11
C TRP A 170 -5.43 4.66 19.74
N ARG A 171 -5.68 5.89 19.33
CA ARG A 171 -6.95 6.31 18.74
C ARG A 171 -6.67 7.25 17.58
N ALA A 172 -7.37 7.05 16.47
CA ALA A 172 -7.30 7.92 15.32
C ALA A 172 -8.72 8.26 14.89
N GLU A 173 -8.98 9.55 14.68
CA GLU A 173 -10.24 10.10 14.20
C GLU A 173 -9.95 10.95 12.98
N ALA A 174 -10.69 10.75 11.90
CA ALA A 174 -10.47 11.48 10.67
C ALA A 174 -11.73 11.70 9.85
N SER A 175 -11.77 12.82 9.13
CA SER A 175 -12.80 13.15 8.14
C SER A 175 -12.18 13.85 6.91
N PRO A 176 -12.71 13.57 5.71
CA PRO A 176 -12.22 14.12 4.46
C PRO A 176 -12.65 15.56 4.19
#